data_AF-A0A847PUH2-F1
#
_entry.id   AF-A0A847PUH2-F1
#
_cell.length_a   1.000
_cell.length_b   1.000
_cell.length_c   1.000
_cell.angle_alpha   90.00
_cell.angle_beta   90.00
_cell.angle_gamma   90.00
#
_symmetry.space_group_name_H-M   'P 1'
#
loop_
_entity.id
_entity.type
_entity.pdbx_description
1 polymer ?
#
loop_
_entity_poly.entity_id
_entity_poly.type
_entity_poly.pdbx_seq_one_letter_code
_entity_poly.pdbx_strand_id
1 'polypeptide(L)'
;MDFKKLFRKDEKAVSPVIGVILMVAITVILAAAIGSSVFSKGTAESAPQANFNIKAGEVGSDAGASKITIEHLGGDDVHFEVPSGGTSATKIVAAVNGVAYTIDAADASNELGTMKVGDTKTLTLNGKDSSSTPVTGPTVTAGTTTVNIKFIDVQTNQLIADKNVRF
;
A
#
# COMPACT_ATOMS: atom_id res chain seq x y z
N MET A 1 -70.90 27.36 12.77
CA MET A 1 -69.48 27.04 12.52
C MET A 1 -69.13 25.83 13.36
N ASP A 2 -68.88 24.67 12.77
CA ASP A 2 -68.37 23.50 13.52
C ASP A 2 -67.23 22.81 12.77
N PHE A 3 -66.20 23.60 12.42
CA PHE A 3 -64.91 23.14 11.86
C PHE A 3 -64.11 22.23 12.82
N LYS A 4 -64.60 22.01 14.04
CA LYS A 4 -63.89 21.29 15.11
C LYS A 4 -64.04 19.76 15.06
N LYS A 5 -64.95 19.25 14.20
CA LYS A 5 -65.19 17.81 14.02
C LYS A 5 -64.39 17.17 12.87
N LEU A 6 -63.78 17.96 11.99
CA LEU A 6 -63.00 17.46 10.85
C LEU A 6 -61.52 17.20 11.21
N PHE A 7 -60.99 17.81 12.27
CA PHE A 7 -59.59 17.60 12.71
C PHE A 7 -59.40 16.57 13.83
N ARG A 8 -60.44 15.80 14.20
CA ARG A 8 -60.40 14.90 15.37
C ARG A 8 -60.65 13.42 15.05
N LYS A 9 -60.53 13.00 13.79
CA LYS A 9 -60.81 11.61 13.40
C LYS A 9 -59.58 10.73 13.15
N ASP A 10 -58.39 11.31 13.00
CA ASP A 10 -57.21 10.53 12.58
C ASP A 10 -55.97 10.69 13.48
N GLU A 11 -56.09 11.31 14.66
CA GLU A 11 -55.06 11.22 15.69
C GLU A 11 -55.21 9.92 16.47
N LYS A 12 -55.01 8.77 15.80
CA LYS A 12 -54.64 7.55 16.52
C LYS A 12 -53.23 7.78 17.05
N ALA A 13 -53.15 8.44 18.21
CA ALA A 13 -51.95 8.48 19.02
C ALA A 13 -51.48 7.03 19.17
N VAL A 14 -50.33 6.74 18.59
CA VAL A 14 -49.70 5.42 18.65
C VAL A 14 -49.65 5.05 20.12
N SER A 15 -50.15 3.86 20.48
CA SER A 15 -50.19 3.47 21.90
C SER A 15 -48.76 3.54 22.47
N PRO A 16 -48.58 3.90 23.75
CA PRO A 16 -47.25 4.05 24.33
C PRO A 16 -46.34 2.84 24.08
N VAL A 17 -46.93 1.64 24.04
CA VAL A 17 -46.23 0.38 23.79
C VAL A 17 -45.84 0.22 22.32
N ILE A 18 -46.75 0.55 21.38
CA ILE A 18 -46.48 0.42 19.94
C ILE A 18 -45.42 1.45 19.51
N GLY A 19 -45.42 2.65 20.09
CA GLY A 19 -44.41 3.67 19.83
C GLY A 19 -43.00 3.20 20.24
N VAL A 20 -42.90 2.56 21.42
CA VAL A 20 -41.63 2.01 21.91
C VAL A 20 -41.14 0.86 21.01
N ILE A 21 -42.03 -0.07 20.62
CA ILE A 21 -41.64 -1.18 19.74
C ILE A 21 -41.13 -0.65 18.39
N LEU A 22 -41.80 0.33 17.79
CA LEU A 22 -41.39 0.91 16.51
C LEU A 22 -40.05 1.64 16.62
N MET A 23 -39.82 2.37 17.71
CA MET A 23 -38.57 3.09 17.95
C MET A 23 -37.40 2.10 18.13
N VAL A 24 -37.59 1.04 18.90
CA VAL A 24 -36.57 0.00 19.11
C VAL A 24 -36.30 -0.76 17.82
N ALA A 25 -37.33 -1.13 17.06
CA ALA A 25 -37.16 -1.87 15.81
C ALA A 25 -36.31 -1.10 14.78
N ILE A 26 -36.60 0.20 14.58
CA ILE A 26 -35.85 1.03 13.62
C ILE A 26 -34.39 1.19 14.07
N THR A 27 -34.14 1.44 15.35
CA THR A 27 -32.78 1.61 15.86
C THR A 27 -31.96 0.33 15.77
N VAL A 28 -32.54 -0.85 16.02
CA VAL A 28 -31.87 -2.14 15.84
C VAL A 28 -31.52 -2.40 14.38
N ILE A 29 -32.43 -2.10 13.45
CA ILE A 29 -32.18 -2.26 12.01
C ILE A 29 -31.05 -1.31 11.56
N LEU A 30 -31.11 -0.03 11.95
CA LEU A 30 -30.08 0.94 11.61
C LEU A 30 -28.72 0.58 12.21
N ALA A 31 -28.68 0.16 13.47
CA ALA A 31 -27.45 -0.29 14.12
C ALA A 31 -26.84 -1.51 13.41
N ALA A 32 -27.66 -2.49 13.01
CA ALA A 32 -27.19 -3.66 12.28
C ALA A 32 -26.69 -3.30 10.86
N ALA A 33 -27.40 -2.43 10.13
CA ALA A 33 -27.00 -2.00 8.80
C ALA A 33 -25.69 -1.20 8.81
N ILE A 34 -25.55 -0.25 9.73
CA ILE A 34 -24.32 0.53 9.88
C ILE A 34 -23.18 -0.36 10.41
N GLY A 35 -23.45 -1.20 11.41
CA GLY A 35 -22.48 -2.16 11.93
C GLY A 35 -21.93 -3.09 10.86
N SER A 36 -22.79 -3.63 9.99
CA SER A 36 -22.36 -4.50 8.88
C SER A 36 -21.54 -3.76 7.82
N SER A 37 -21.89 -2.52 7.47
CA SER A 37 -21.14 -1.73 6.49
C SER A 37 -19.78 -1.24 7.00
N VAL A 38 -19.67 -0.98 8.31
CA VAL A 38 -18.39 -0.64 8.96
C VAL A 38 -17.52 -1.89 9.11
N PHE A 39 -18.09 -3.03 9.55
CA PHE A 39 -17.36 -4.28 9.71
C PHE A 39 -16.94 -4.89 8.37
N SER A 40 -17.75 -4.72 7.33
CA SER A 40 -17.44 -5.20 5.97
C SER A 40 -16.29 -4.44 5.30
N LYS A 41 -15.82 -3.31 5.83
CA LYS A 41 -14.63 -2.62 5.31
C LYS A 41 -13.31 -3.27 5.72
N GLY A 42 -13.35 -4.33 6.55
CA GLY A 42 -12.17 -4.98 7.07
C GLY A 42 -11.38 -4.05 8.00
N THR A 43 -10.52 -4.64 8.82
CA THR A 43 -9.41 -3.87 9.41
C THR A 43 -8.63 -3.24 8.27
N ALA A 44 -8.27 -1.96 8.38
CA ALA A 44 -7.32 -1.37 7.45
C ALA A 44 -6.01 -2.17 7.61
N GLU A 45 -5.74 -3.07 6.68
CA GLU A 45 -4.49 -3.82 6.67
C GLU A 45 -3.35 -2.79 6.60
N SER A 46 -2.41 -2.90 7.53
CA SER A 46 -1.26 -2.02 7.58
C SER A 46 -0.16 -2.58 6.67
N ALA A 47 0.67 -1.72 6.09
CA ALA A 47 1.82 -2.19 5.33
C ALA A 47 2.75 -3.02 6.23
N PRO A 48 3.44 -4.03 5.68
CA PRO A 48 4.45 -4.80 6.39
C PRO A 48 5.47 -3.87 7.06
N GLN A 49 5.73 -4.11 8.35
CA GLN A 49 6.71 -3.33 9.12
C GLN A 49 8.04 -4.08 9.08
N ALA A 50 8.92 -3.69 8.17
CA ALA A 50 10.21 -4.33 7.96
C ALA A 50 11.37 -3.33 7.99
N ASN A 51 12.50 -3.74 8.56
CA ASN A 51 13.71 -2.94 8.61
C ASN A 51 14.73 -3.46 7.60
N PHE A 52 15.13 -2.60 6.66
CA PHE A 52 16.10 -2.92 5.63
C PHE A 52 17.39 -2.11 5.78
N ASN A 53 18.49 -2.80 5.51
CA ASN A 53 19.78 -2.20 5.28
C ASN A 53 20.08 -2.23 3.78
N ILE A 54 20.35 -1.07 3.18
CA ILE A 54 20.63 -0.97 1.76
C ILE A 54 22.02 -0.39 1.58
N LYS A 55 22.89 -1.14 0.90
CA LYS A 55 24.28 -0.80 0.65
C LYS A 55 24.51 -0.63 -0.85
N ALA A 56 25.41 0.28 -1.20
CA ALA A 56 25.87 0.39 -2.58
C ALA A 56 26.58 -0.90 -3.00
N GLY A 57 26.28 -1.36 -4.20
CA GLY A 57 26.97 -2.45 -4.86
C GLY A 57 27.81 -1.94 -6.01
N GLU A 58 27.92 -2.77 -7.04
CA GLU A 58 28.67 -2.47 -8.26
C GLU A 58 28.02 -1.31 -9.05
N VAL A 59 28.83 -0.37 -9.52
CA VAL A 59 28.38 0.68 -10.45
C VAL A 59 28.57 0.16 -11.87
N GLY A 60 27.47 -0.04 -12.58
CA GLY A 60 27.50 -0.46 -13.97
C GLY A 60 27.99 0.65 -14.90
N SER A 61 28.54 0.28 -16.06
CA SER A 61 29.02 1.25 -17.06
C SER A 61 27.90 2.00 -17.78
N ASP A 62 26.70 1.43 -17.79
CA ASP A 62 25.51 1.97 -18.43
C ASP A 62 24.48 2.49 -17.39
N ALA A 63 23.65 3.43 -17.82
CA ALA A 63 22.56 3.95 -17.00
C ALA A 63 21.56 2.84 -16.64
N GLY A 64 21.24 2.70 -15.35
CA GLY A 64 20.42 1.61 -14.83
C GLY A 64 21.17 0.31 -14.48
N ALA A 65 22.41 0.12 -14.92
CA ALA A 65 23.16 -1.12 -14.66
C ALA A 65 23.81 -1.20 -13.26
N SER A 66 23.61 -0.19 -12.42
CA SER A 66 24.17 -0.15 -11.07
C SER A 66 23.37 -1.00 -10.10
N LYS A 67 24.06 -1.67 -9.17
CA LYS A 67 23.47 -2.63 -8.23
C LYS A 67 23.50 -2.11 -6.81
N ILE A 68 22.47 -2.44 -6.04
CA ILE A 68 22.43 -2.29 -4.58
C ILE A 68 22.32 -3.66 -3.93
N THR A 69 22.82 -3.77 -2.70
CA THR A 69 22.60 -4.95 -1.86
C THR A 69 21.58 -4.58 -0.79
N ILE A 70 20.52 -5.36 -0.69
CA ILE A 70 19.42 -5.19 0.25
C ILE A 70 19.48 -6.35 1.25
N GLU A 71 19.51 -6.02 2.52
CA GLU A 71 19.58 -6.95 3.65
C GLU A 71 18.38 -6.70 4.57
N HIS A 72 17.62 -7.76 4.87
CA HIS A 72 16.45 -7.69 5.74
C HIS A 72 16.87 -7.89 7.20
N LEU A 73 16.85 -6.83 8.00
CA LEU A 73 17.34 -6.85 9.38
C LEU A 73 16.32 -7.35 10.41
N GLY A 74 15.02 -7.28 10.11
CA GLY A 74 13.97 -7.72 11.02
C GLY A 74 12.59 -7.17 10.67
N GLY A 75 11.55 -7.71 11.30
CA GLY A 75 10.16 -7.34 11.04
C GLY A 75 9.42 -8.37 10.18
N ASP A 76 8.38 -7.90 9.49
CA ASP A 76 7.50 -8.74 8.66
C ASP A 76 8.16 -9.11 7.32
N ASP A 77 7.76 -10.25 6.75
CA ASP A 77 8.20 -10.66 5.41
C ASP A 77 7.67 -9.71 4.34
N VAL A 78 8.51 -9.32 3.38
CA VAL A 78 8.14 -8.39 2.30
C VAL A 78 8.20 -9.08 0.94
N HIS A 79 7.10 -8.97 0.20
CA HIS A 79 6.91 -9.64 -1.08
C HIS A 79 7.16 -8.64 -2.23
N PHE A 80 8.20 -8.90 -3.02
CA PHE A 80 8.56 -8.12 -4.21
C PHE A 80 8.22 -8.84 -5.53
N GLU A 81 7.84 -10.11 -5.44
CA GLU A 81 7.40 -10.91 -6.59
C GLU A 81 6.13 -10.38 -7.25
N VAL A 82 6.03 -10.63 -8.55
CA VAL A 82 4.80 -10.43 -9.32
C VAL A 82 4.06 -11.77 -9.35
N PRO A 83 2.89 -11.92 -8.72
CA PRO A 83 2.08 -13.13 -8.85
C PRO A 83 1.70 -13.35 -10.31
N SER A 84 1.62 -14.62 -10.76
CA SER A 84 1.22 -14.92 -12.14
C SER A 84 -0.15 -14.32 -12.47
N GLY A 85 -0.14 -13.26 -13.28
CA GLY A 85 -1.35 -12.53 -13.70
C GLY A 85 -1.75 -11.32 -12.82
N GLY A 86 -0.87 -10.87 -11.92
CA GLY A 86 -1.15 -9.77 -10.99
C GLY A 86 -0.13 -8.63 -11.00
N THR A 87 -0.28 -7.73 -10.04
CA THR A 87 0.65 -6.63 -9.76
C THR A 87 1.55 -7.02 -8.59
N SER A 88 2.80 -6.57 -8.57
CA SER A 88 3.69 -6.72 -7.40
C SER A 88 3.03 -6.19 -6.12
N ALA A 89 3.22 -6.88 -5.00
CA ALA A 89 2.77 -6.39 -3.70
C ALA A 89 3.57 -5.15 -3.25
N THR A 90 4.88 -5.11 -3.55
CA THR A 90 5.75 -3.99 -3.23
C THR A 90 6.34 -3.36 -4.48
N LYS A 91 6.33 -2.03 -4.55
CA LYS A 91 6.99 -1.22 -5.58
C LYS A 91 8.30 -0.65 -5.04
N ILE A 92 9.36 -0.72 -5.86
CA ILE A 92 10.64 -0.07 -5.57
C ILE A 92 10.77 1.20 -6.40
N VAL A 93 11.16 2.30 -5.76
CA VAL A 93 11.46 3.57 -6.41
C VAL A 93 12.88 3.99 -6.04
N ALA A 94 13.69 4.29 -7.05
CA ALA A 94 15.00 4.88 -6.87
C ALA A 94 14.96 6.33 -7.36
N ALA A 95 15.31 7.28 -6.49
CA ALA A 95 15.36 8.69 -6.85
C ALA A 95 16.80 9.22 -6.82
N VAL A 96 17.20 9.90 -7.89
CA VAL A 96 18.53 10.53 -8.05
C VAL A 96 18.33 11.95 -8.52
N ASN A 97 18.96 12.92 -7.85
CA ASN A 97 18.87 14.35 -8.19
C ASN A 97 17.42 14.86 -8.37
N GLY A 98 16.46 14.32 -7.61
CA GLY A 98 15.05 14.68 -7.68
C GLY A 98 14.23 13.98 -8.77
N VAL A 99 14.85 13.15 -9.61
CA VAL A 99 14.16 12.33 -10.61
C VAL A 99 13.93 10.93 -10.05
N ALA A 100 12.67 10.47 -10.07
CA ALA A 100 12.28 9.16 -9.56
C ALA A 100 12.11 8.14 -10.69
N TYR A 101 12.67 6.95 -10.49
CA TYR A 101 12.60 5.81 -11.39
C TYR A 101 11.90 4.66 -10.66
N THR A 102 10.91 4.04 -11.29
CA THR A 102 10.38 2.77 -10.77
C THR A 102 11.37 1.68 -11.14
N ILE A 103 11.80 0.85 -10.19
CA ILE A 103 12.76 -0.22 -10.42
C ILE A 103 12.03 -1.55 -10.57
N ASP A 104 12.51 -2.41 -11.47
CA ASP A 104 11.95 -3.74 -11.60
C ASP A 104 12.59 -4.74 -10.63
N ALA A 105 11.80 -5.22 -9.67
CA ALA A 105 12.22 -6.21 -8.68
C ALA A 105 11.90 -7.66 -9.07
N ALA A 106 11.26 -7.85 -10.24
CA ALA A 106 10.82 -9.14 -10.75
C ALA A 106 11.48 -9.54 -12.07
N ASP A 107 12.38 -8.71 -12.60
CA ASP A 107 13.23 -9.06 -13.74
C ASP A 107 14.16 -10.23 -13.35
N ALA A 108 14.53 -11.09 -14.30
CA ALA A 108 15.43 -12.24 -14.08
C ALA A 108 16.80 -11.83 -13.48
N SER A 109 17.21 -10.58 -13.68
CA SER A 109 18.42 -10.00 -13.07
C SER A 109 18.26 -9.56 -11.61
N ASN A 110 17.02 -9.57 -11.09
CA ASN A 110 16.58 -8.82 -9.91
C ASN A 110 15.62 -9.58 -8.99
N GLU A 111 15.47 -10.91 -9.11
CA GLU A 111 14.50 -11.73 -8.38
C GLU A 111 14.66 -11.64 -6.84
N LEU A 112 14.15 -10.55 -6.27
CA LEU A 112 14.09 -10.36 -4.82
C LEU A 112 13.12 -11.37 -4.22
N GLY A 113 12.05 -11.70 -4.94
CA GLY A 113 11.03 -12.64 -4.49
C GLY A 113 10.41 -12.19 -3.17
N THR A 114 10.21 -13.13 -2.26
CA THR A 114 9.91 -12.81 -0.86
C THR A 114 11.21 -12.65 -0.07
N MET A 115 11.36 -11.51 0.60
CA MET A 115 12.47 -11.23 1.51
C MET A 115 12.04 -11.57 2.94
N LYS A 116 12.73 -12.53 3.54
CA LYS A 116 12.59 -12.90 4.96
C LYS A 116 13.70 -12.28 5.79
N VAL A 117 13.52 -12.24 7.10
CA VAL A 117 14.56 -11.78 8.04
C VAL A 117 15.86 -12.57 7.85
N GLY A 118 16.97 -11.85 7.68
CA GLY A 118 18.30 -12.41 7.44
C GLY A 118 18.66 -12.54 5.95
N ASP A 119 17.70 -12.40 5.04
CA ASP A 119 17.98 -12.49 3.61
C ASP A 119 18.81 -11.29 3.14
N THR A 120 19.79 -11.58 2.29
CA THR A 120 20.58 -10.58 1.58
C THR A 120 20.50 -10.86 0.09
N LYS A 121 20.02 -9.88 -0.68
CA LYS A 121 19.88 -9.99 -2.13
C LYS A 121 20.38 -8.74 -2.83
N THR A 122 20.77 -8.92 -4.09
CA THR A 122 21.23 -7.82 -4.94
C THR A 122 20.12 -7.40 -5.89
N LEU A 123 19.95 -6.10 -6.07
CA LEU A 123 19.01 -5.49 -7.01
C LEU A 123 19.76 -4.54 -7.93
N THR A 124 19.62 -4.75 -9.23
CA THR A 124 20.05 -3.83 -10.29
C THR A 124 19.01 -2.72 -10.44
N LEU A 125 19.45 -1.47 -10.54
CA LEU A 125 18.60 -0.28 -10.65
C LEU A 125 18.09 -0.09 -12.09
N ASN A 126 17.56 -1.14 -12.71
CA ASN A 126 16.94 -1.08 -14.03
C ASN A 126 15.57 -0.39 -13.91
N GLY A 127 15.38 0.70 -14.66
CA GLY A 127 14.12 1.44 -14.65
C GLY A 127 13.01 0.69 -15.39
N LYS A 128 11.76 0.90 -14.98
CA LYS A 128 10.56 0.51 -15.74
C LYS A 128 9.54 1.64 -15.82
N ASP A 129 8.74 1.64 -16.89
CA ASP A 129 7.56 2.47 -16.98
C ASP A 129 6.34 1.86 -16.24
N SER A 130 5.21 2.57 -16.26
CA SER A 130 3.95 2.12 -15.65
C SER A 130 3.36 0.85 -16.29
N SER A 131 3.84 0.47 -17.48
CA SER A 131 3.42 -0.72 -18.24
C SER A 131 4.44 -1.86 -18.09
N SER A 132 5.36 -1.78 -17.13
CA SER A 132 6.44 -2.75 -16.90
C SER A 132 7.40 -2.94 -18.07
N THR A 133 7.51 -1.96 -18.97
CA THR A 133 8.51 -1.99 -20.03
C THR A 133 9.86 -1.47 -19.50
N PRO A 134 10.99 -2.12 -19.83
CA PRO A 134 12.30 -1.64 -19.44
C PRO A 134 12.57 -0.23 -19.99
N VAL A 135 12.97 0.68 -19.12
CA VAL A 135 13.44 2.02 -19.48
C VAL A 135 14.80 2.29 -18.84
N THR A 136 15.50 3.31 -19.31
CA THR A 136 16.78 3.71 -18.73
C THR A 136 16.61 4.03 -17.23
N GLY A 137 17.34 3.30 -16.39
CA GLY A 137 17.36 3.52 -14.94
C GLY A 137 18.23 4.73 -14.54
N PRO A 138 18.37 5.00 -13.23
CA PRO A 138 19.24 6.07 -12.76
C PRO A 138 20.69 5.89 -13.22
N THR A 139 21.30 6.99 -13.67
CA THR A 139 22.75 7.07 -13.86
C THR A 139 23.40 7.31 -12.51
N VAL A 140 24.33 6.43 -12.15
CA VAL A 140 25.04 6.46 -10.86
C VAL A 140 26.53 6.54 -11.14
N THR A 141 27.20 7.48 -10.47
CA THR A 141 28.66 7.62 -10.50
C THR A 141 29.22 7.37 -9.10
N ALA A 142 30.16 6.43 -9.00
CA ALA A 142 30.83 6.08 -7.76
C ALA A 142 31.44 7.31 -7.06
N GLY A 143 31.34 7.35 -5.74
CA GLY A 143 31.84 8.39 -4.85
C GLY A 143 31.05 9.70 -4.83
N THR A 144 30.11 9.93 -5.75
CA THR A 144 29.45 11.24 -5.92
C THR A 144 27.93 11.17 -5.88
N THR A 145 27.34 10.06 -6.34
CA THR A 145 25.89 9.97 -6.48
C THR A 145 25.26 9.34 -5.24
N THR A 146 24.25 10.01 -4.68
CA THR A 146 23.38 9.42 -3.66
C THR A 146 22.05 9.08 -4.30
N VAL A 147 21.66 7.82 -4.18
CA VAL A 147 20.38 7.28 -4.64
C VAL A 147 19.48 7.08 -3.43
N ASN A 148 18.29 7.66 -3.47
CA ASN A 148 17.27 7.45 -2.46
C ASN A 148 16.38 6.27 -2.88
N ILE A 149 16.43 5.18 -2.13
CA ILE A 149 15.66 3.96 -2.40
C ILE A 149 14.45 3.91 -1.47
N LYS A 150 13.27 3.76 -2.07
CA LYS A 150 11.99 3.64 -1.36
C LYS A 150 11.28 2.35 -1.71
N PHE A 151 10.79 1.65 -0.69
CA PHE A 151 9.88 0.51 -0.84
C PHE A 151 8.48 0.96 -0.43
N ILE A 152 7.51 0.76 -1.32
CA ILE A 152 6.14 1.22 -1.16
C ILE A 152 5.22 0.02 -1.32
N ASP A 153 4.37 -0.21 -0.32
CA ASP A 153 3.32 -1.22 -0.41
C ASP A 153 2.23 -0.76 -1.38
N VAL A 154 1.86 -1.61 -2.34
CA VAL A 154 0.92 -1.24 -3.41
C VAL A 154 -0.53 -1.23 -2.90
N GLN A 155 -0.87 -2.04 -1.89
CA GLN A 155 -2.24 -2.12 -1.38
C GLN A 155 -2.61 -0.90 -0.52
N THR A 156 -1.70 -0.50 0.35
CA THR A 156 -1.92 0.56 1.34
C THR A 156 -1.32 1.90 0.93
N ASN A 157 -0.45 1.92 -0.10
CA ASN A 157 0.37 3.07 -0.51
C ASN A 157 1.27 3.63 0.61
N GLN A 158 1.55 2.84 1.65
CA GLN A 158 2.43 3.24 2.73
C GLN A 158 3.88 2.91 2.40
N LEU A 159 4.78 3.70 2.98
CA LEU A 159 6.22 3.52 2.84
C LEU A 159 6.69 2.44 3.82
N ILE A 160 7.32 1.39 3.30
CA ILE A 160 7.94 0.31 4.09
C ILE A 160 9.36 0.72 4.49
N ALA A 161 10.13 1.27 3.54
CA ALA A 161 11.51 1.68 3.78
C ALA A 161 11.89 2.91 2.94
N ASP A 162 12.76 3.74 3.48
CA ASP A 162 13.37 4.90 2.82
C ASP A 162 14.83 5.00 3.26
N LYS A 163 15.77 4.78 2.33
CA LYS A 163 17.20 4.80 2.60
C LYS A 163 17.96 5.55 1.52
N ASN A 164 18.87 6.40 1.95
CA ASN A 164 19.86 7.02 1.07
C ASN A 164 21.09 6.12 0.97
N VAL A 165 21.43 5.76 -0.26
CA VAL A 165 22.57 4.92 -0.60
C VAL A 165 23.54 5.76 -1.39
N ARG A 166 24.71 6.00 -0.82
CA ARG A 166 25.81 6.66 -1.54
C ARG A 166 26.64 5.60 -2.24
N PHE A 167 26.76 5.74 -3.56
CA PHE A 167 27.69 4.98 -4.38
C PHE A 167 29.04 5.68 -4.44
#